data_AF-T1CHX2-F1
#
_entry.id   AF-T1CHX2-F1
#
_cell.length_a   1.000
_cell.length_b   1.000
_cell.length_c   1.000
_cell.angle_alpha   90.00
_cell.angle_beta   90.00
_cell.angle_gamma   90.00
#
_symmetry.space_group_name_H-M   'P 1'
#
loop_
_entity.id
_entity.type
_entity.pdbx_description
1 polymer ?
#
loop_
_entity_poly.entity_id
_entity_poly.type
_entity_poly.pdbx_seq_one_letter_code
_entity_poly.pdbx_strand_id
1 'polypeptide(L)'
;SIIHQNLATMRNRVNALGVSEPVIQQQGATRIVVELPGVQDTAQAKKILGATATIEYHAVDQNVDIAQAVKTGIVPPEDRIYYLRDGQPIVLKKQVIASGDQMLNASAGFDPQSGQPTVNVELDSAAASRMFDFTTKNVGKPMAVVYIERIPEVKTINGKEVHTSKTKEMVISSATVQGVFGKNFQTTGLTQSEATGLALLLKSGSLAAPMNIVEERVIGPSLGQLNIEKGLLSVLLGLGLVLVAAAIYYKLFGLVADIALVFNLILLVAVLSLFQATLTMPGIAGIVLTLGMAIDANVLICERIREELRNGSTPLASIRAGYEKAWATILDANVTHLLAATGLMIFASGSIRGFAITLGVGILTSMFTSVTATHAITALIHGGRKLKTLSV
;
A
#
# COMPACT_ATOMS: atom_id res chain seq x y z
N SER A 1 16.58 13.25 -2.71
CA SER A 1 16.09 13.44 -1.32
C SER A 1 16.25 12.14 -0.56
N ILE A 2 16.67 12.19 0.70
CA ILE A 2 16.84 11.02 1.60
C ILE A 2 15.58 10.14 1.62
N ILE A 3 14.39 10.76 1.53
CA ILE A 3 13.11 10.06 1.52
C ILE A 3 12.92 9.21 0.27
N HIS A 4 13.31 9.69 -0.91
CA HIS A 4 13.20 8.89 -2.14
C HIS A 4 14.12 7.66 -2.11
N GLN A 5 15.30 7.81 -1.52
CA GLN A 5 16.23 6.69 -1.36
C GLN A 5 15.67 5.67 -0.36
N ASN A 6 15.18 6.12 0.80
CA ASN A 6 14.48 5.24 1.74
C ASN A 6 13.24 4.59 1.13
N LEU A 7 12.49 5.28 0.27
CA LEU A 7 11.30 4.73 -0.38
C LEU A 7 11.64 3.58 -1.34
N ALA A 8 12.77 3.66 -2.06
CA ALA A 8 13.28 2.55 -2.87
C ALA A 8 13.69 1.36 -1.99
N THR A 9 14.41 1.61 -0.88
CA THR A 9 14.77 0.56 0.09
C THR A 9 13.53 -0.12 0.69
N MET A 10 12.51 0.67 1.06
CA MET A 10 11.25 0.13 1.58
C MET A 10 10.53 -0.75 0.55
N ARG A 11 10.54 -0.38 -0.73
CA ARG A 11 10.01 -1.24 -1.81
C ARG A 11 10.73 -2.58 -1.87
N ASN A 12 12.06 -2.58 -1.85
CA ASN A 12 12.84 -3.81 -1.89
C ASN A 12 12.56 -4.70 -0.66
N ARG A 13 12.46 -4.09 0.53
CA ARG A 13 12.11 -4.79 1.78
C ARG A 13 10.74 -5.45 1.73
N VAL A 14 9.74 -4.73 1.26
CA VAL A 14 8.39 -5.28 1.19
C VAL A 14 8.29 -6.38 0.12
N ASN A 15 8.99 -6.23 -1.01
CA ASN A 15 9.09 -7.30 -2.00
C ASN A 15 9.75 -8.56 -1.41
N ALA A 16 10.72 -8.39 -0.50
CA ALA A 16 11.38 -9.51 0.17
C ALA A 16 10.47 -10.21 1.20
N LEU A 17 9.45 -9.54 1.71
CA LEU A 17 8.41 -10.14 2.56
C LEU A 17 7.45 -11.05 1.78
N GLY A 18 7.46 -11.00 0.43
CA GLY A 18 6.59 -11.82 -0.40
C GLY A 18 5.12 -11.40 -0.36
N VAL A 19 4.84 -10.15 0.01
CA VAL A 19 3.47 -9.61 0.10
C VAL A 19 2.95 -9.29 -1.30
N SER A 20 1.73 -9.70 -1.59
CA SER A 20 1.05 -9.35 -2.85
C SER A 20 0.51 -7.92 -2.76
N GLU A 21 0.81 -7.08 -3.75
CA GLU A 21 0.25 -5.72 -3.88
C GLU A 21 0.49 -4.74 -2.70
N PRO A 22 1.74 -4.58 -2.23
CA PRO A 22 2.03 -3.60 -1.18
C PRO A 22 1.89 -2.16 -1.69
N VAL A 23 1.32 -1.29 -0.86
CA VAL A 23 1.24 0.15 -1.15
C VAL A 23 2.31 0.86 -0.35
N ILE A 24 3.27 1.48 -1.05
CA ILE A 24 4.36 2.24 -0.44
C ILE A 24 4.37 3.64 -1.04
N GLN A 25 3.98 4.62 -0.24
CA GLN A 25 3.81 6.00 -0.68
C GLN A 25 4.42 6.97 0.30
N GLN A 26 4.98 8.06 -0.21
CA GLN A 26 5.40 9.18 0.62
C GLN A 26 4.15 9.94 1.10
N GLN A 27 4.07 10.21 2.40
CA GLN A 27 3.02 11.02 3.00
C GLN A 27 3.63 12.31 3.55
N GLY A 28 3.31 13.43 2.90
CA GLY A 28 3.88 14.73 3.23
C GLY A 28 5.41 14.79 3.04
N ALA A 29 6.07 15.62 3.84
CA ALA A 29 7.50 15.89 3.67
C ALA A 29 8.44 14.96 4.44
N THR A 30 7.94 14.15 5.39
CA THR A 30 8.79 13.38 6.34
C THR A 30 8.33 11.96 6.62
N ARG A 31 7.22 11.50 6.03
CA ARG A 31 6.64 10.17 6.34
C ARG A 31 6.54 9.29 5.09
N ILE A 32 6.59 7.99 5.33
CA ILE A 32 6.32 6.95 4.33
C ILE A 32 5.22 6.06 4.92
N VAL A 33 4.14 5.89 4.17
CA VAL A 33 3.06 4.96 4.47
C VAL A 33 3.35 3.64 3.76
N VAL A 34 3.23 2.55 4.52
CA VAL A 34 3.42 1.19 4.03
C VAL A 34 2.20 0.37 4.42
N GLU A 35 1.46 -0.09 3.42
CA GLU A 35 0.32 -0.98 3.60
C GLU A 35 0.69 -2.37 3.09
N LEU A 36 0.55 -3.36 3.96
CA LEU A 36 0.94 -4.76 3.71
C LEU A 36 -0.29 -5.67 3.79
N PRO A 37 -1.04 -5.84 2.68
CA PRO A 37 -2.22 -6.69 2.70
C PRO A 37 -1.83 -8.16 2.89
N GLY A 38 -2.52 -8.88 3.78
CA GLY A 38 -2.32 -10.32 3.97
C GLY A 38 -1.10 -10.72 4.82
N VAL A 39 -0.36 -9.76 5.40
CA VAL A 39 0.70 -10.08 6.36
C VAL A 39 0.10 -10.58 7.67
N GLN A 40 0.44 -11.81 8.04
CA GLN A 40 -0.01 -12.45 9.28
C GLN A 40 0.91 -12.11 10.47
N ASP A 41 2.23 -12.12 10.25
CA ASP A 41 3.21 -11.79 11.27
C ASP A 41 3.69 -10.34 11.13
N THR A 42 3.02 -9.44 11.85
CA THR A 42 3.37 -8.02 11.89
C THR A 42 4.70 -7.77 12.60
N ALA A 43 5.12 -8.63 13.53
CA ALA A 43 6.38 -8.48 14.25
C ALA A 43 7.57 -8.76 13.33
N GLN A 44 7.49 -9.82 12.51
CA GLN A 44 8.49 -10.12 11.49
C GLN A 44 8.56 -9.01 10.44
N ALA A 45 7.41 -8.52 9.96
CA ALA A 45 7.38 -7.41 9.02
C ALA A 45 8.03 -6.14 9.60
N LYS A 46 7.73 -5.78 10.86
CA LYS A 46 8.39 -4.65 11.54
C LYS A 46 9.89 -4.81 11.63
N LYS A 47 10.35 -6.00 11.99
CA LYS A 47 11.78 -6.29 12.09
C LYS A 47 12.49 -6.03 10.76
N ILE A 48 11.89 -6.45 9.65
CA ILE A 48 12.48 -6.31 8.32
C ILE A 48 12.37 -4.87 7.79
N LEU A 49 11.23 -4.22 8.00
CA LEU A 49 11.00 -2.85 7.55
C LEU A 49 11.78 -1.82 8.36
N GLY A 50 11.85 -2.01 9.68
CA GLY A 50 12.58 -1.16 10.62
C GLY A 50 14.06 -1.52 10.76
N ALA A 51 14.54 -2.63 10.18
CA ALA A 51 15.94 -3.03 10.27
C ALA A 51 16.83 -1.92 9.70
N THR A 52 17.59 -1.23 10.54
CA THR A 52 18.63 -0.28 10.08
C THR A 52 19.94 -1.00 9.75
N ALA A 53 19.90 -2.33 9.71
CA ALA A 53 21.06 -3.16 9.56
C ALA A 53 21.61 -3.09 8.13
N THR A 54 22.92 -2.90 8.02
CA THR A 54 23.70 -3.05 6.81
C THR A 54 24.88 -3.97 7.07
N ILE A 55 25.58 -4.33 6.01
CA ILE A 55 26.74 -5.22 6.08
C ILE A 55 27.88 -4.61 5.29
N GLU A 56 29.09 -4.71 5.82
CA GLU A 56 30.31 -4.24 5.19
C GLU A 56 31.34 -5.38 5.12
N TYR A 57 32.03 -5.48 3.98
CA TYR A 57 33.11 -6.42 3.76
C TYR A 57 34.44 -5.73 3.97
N HIS A 58 35.26 -6.28 4.85
CA HIS A 58 36.57 -5.74 5.22
C HIS A 58 37.66 -6.79 5.12
N ALA A 59 38.87 -6.35 4.81
CA ALA A 59 40.06 -7.18 4.89
C ALA A 59 40.45 -7.40 6.36
N VAL A 60 40.83 -8.63 6.71
CA VAL A 60 41.40 -8.93 8.03
C VAL A 60 42.89 -8.59 8.00
N ASP A 61 43.39 -7.86 9.00
CA ASP A 61 44.83 -7.67 9.18
C ASP A 61 45.40 -8.77 10.09
N GLN A 62 46.31 -9.56 9.52
CA GLN A 62 46.99 -10.66 10.21
C GLN A 62 48.35 -10.25 10.80
N ASN A 63 48.86 -9.07 10.47
CA ASN A 63 50.18 -8.61 10.90
C ASN A 63 50.16 -7.92 12.27
N VAL A 64 48.96 -7.72 12.83
CA VAL A 64 48.77 -7.05 14.12
C VAL A 64 48.68 -8.09 15.23
N ASP A 65 49.47 -7.91 16.29
CA ASP A 65 49.30 -8.68 17.53
C ASP A 65 47.99 -8.27 18.21
N ILE A 66 46.98 -9.13 18.08
CA ILE A 66 45.63 -8.92 18.61
C ILE A 66 45.66 -8.78 20.14
N ALA A 67 46.51 -9.53 20.84
CA ALA A 67 46.57 -9.49 22.30
C ALA A 67 47.14 -8.15 22.81
N GLN A 68 48.13 -7.60 22.09
CA GLN A 68 48.66 -6.26 22.39
C GLN A 68 47.67 -5.16 22.00
N ALA A 69 47.01 -5.29 20.85
CA ALA A 69 46.04 -4.32 20.36
C ALA A 69 44.84 -4.16 21.32
N VAL A 70 44.31 -5.26 21.85
CA VAL A 70 43.18 -5.23 22.80
C VAL A 70 43.58 -4.62 24.15
N LYS A 71 44.82 -4.87 24.62
CA LYS A 71 45.31 -4.32 25.89
C LYS A 71 45.63 -2.83 25.82
N THR A 72 46.22 -2.38 24.71
CA THR A 72 46.70 -1.00 24.57
C THR A 72 45.68 -0.09 23.87
N GLY A 73 44.75 -0.67 23.11
CA GLY A 73 43.86 0.06 22.21
C GLY A 73 44.57 0.66 20.99
N ILE A 74 45.86 0.37 20.79
CA ILE A 74 46.67 0.92 19.71
C ILE A 74 46.66 -0.06 18.53
N VAL A 75 46.19 0.41 17.39
CA VAL A 75 46.22 -0.28 16.10
C VAL A 75 46.73 0.69 15.03
N PRO A 76 47.24 0.18 13.89
CA PRO A 76 47.61 1.02 12.76
C PRO A 76 46.48 2.00 12.36
N PRO A 77 46.80 3.19 11.79
CA PRO A 77 45.79 4.20 11.46
C PRO A 77 44.66 3.71 10.55
N GLU A 78 44.95 2.74 9.69
CA GLU A 78 43.99 2.13 8.75
C GLU A 78 43.22 0.95 9.32
N ASP A 79 43.39 0.64 10.60
CA ASP A 79 42.86 -0.57 11.23
C ASP A 79 41.88 -0.24 12.35
N ARG A 80 40.96 -1.16 12.63
CA ARG A 80 40.03 -1.08 13.75
C ARG A 80 39.81 -2.47 14.35
N ILE A 81 39.74 -2.51 15.68
CA ILE A 81 39.38 -3.73 16.41
C ILE A 81 37.87 -3.90 16.34
N TYR A 82 37.45 -5.07 15.90
CA TYR A 82 36.08 -5.56 15.97
C TYR A 82 36.02 -6.81 16.83
N TYR A 83 34.81 -7.26 17.14
CA TYR A 83 34.57 -8.47 17.92
C TYR A 83 33.66 -9.42 17.14
N LEU A 84 34.03 -10.70 17.17
CA LEU A 84 33.17 -11.80 16.73
C LEU A 84 32.04 -12.01 17.75
N ARG A 85 31.05 -12.84 17.37
CA ARG A 85 29.89 -13.15 18.21
C ARG A 85 30.23 -13.83 19.53
N ASP A 86 31.34 -14.57 19.58
CA ASP A 86 31.87 -15.23 20.76
C ASP A 86 32.77 -14.31 21.61
N GLY A 87 32.90 -13.03 21.22
CA GLY A 87 33.72 -12.04 21.90
C GLY A 87 35.19 -12.07 21.50
N GLN A 88 35.59 -12.92 20.55
CA GLN A 88 36.97 -12.92 20.08
C GLN A 88 37.29 -11.63 19.32
N PRO A 89 38.39 -10.95 19.65
CA PRO A 89 38.83 -9.75 18.95
C PRO A 89 39.41 -10.09 17.59
N ILE A 90 39.11 -9.27 16.58
CA ILE A 90 39.67 -9.36 15.23
C ILE A 90 40.00 -7.96 14.72
N VAL A 91 41.14 -7.82 14.05
CA VAL A 91 41.57 -6.52 13.51
C VAL A 91 41.24 -6.49 12.02
N LEU A 92 40.47 -5.48 11.62
CA LEU A 92 40.04 -5.29 10.23
C LEU A 92 40.54 -3.95 9.69
N LYS A 93 40.80 -3.91 8.39
CA LYS A 93 41.05 -2.65 7.66
C LYS A 93 39.78 -1.81 7.63
N LYS A 94 39.92 -0.50 7.87
CA LYS A 94 38.82 0.49 7.81
C LYS A 94 38.23 0.62 6.41
N GLN A 95 39.02 0.36 5.37
CA GLN A 95 38.56 0.42 3.99
C GLN A 95 37.48 -0.64 3.72
N VAL A 96 36.29 -0.17 3.33
CA VAL A 96 35.17 -1.03 2.92
C VAL A 96 35.39 -1.51 1.48
N ILE A 97 35.39 -2.83 1.29
CA ILE A 97 35.53 -3.48 -0.02
C ILE A 97 34.18 -3.39 -0.77
N ALA A 98 33.11 -3.83 -0.10
CA ALA A 98 31.74 -3.78 -0.58
C ALA A 98 30.79 -3.58 0.60
N SER A 99 29.64 -2.97 0.36
CA SER A 99 28.60 -2.72 1.37
C SER A 99 27.24 -3.23 0.86
N GLY A 100 26.32 -3.53 1.79
CA GLY A 100 24.99 -4.06 1.51
C GLY A 100 24.13 -3.17 0.60
N ASP A 101 24.35 -1.86 0.58
CA ASP A 101 23.67 -0.92 -0.34
C ASP A 101 24.15 -0.99 -1.79
N GLN A 102 25.31 -1.62 -2.01
CA GLN A 102 25.91 -1.85 -3.32
C GLN A 102 25.64 -3.27 -3.85
N MET A 103 24.70 -3.98 -3.22
CA MET A 103 24.21 -5.28 -3.66
C MET A 103 22.97 -5.13 -4.52
N LEU A 104 23.03 -5.72 -5.72
CA LEU A 104 21.89 -5.80 -6.63
C LEU A 104 20.98 -6.97 -6.25
N ASN A 105 21.56 -8.08 -5.79
CA ASN A 105 20.81 -9.27 -5.42
C ASN A 105 21.55 -10.08 -4.34
N ALA A 106 20.77 -10.77 -3.50
CA ALA A 106 21.29 -11.75 -2.56
C ALA A 106 20.29 -12.91 -2.40
N SER A 107 20.79 -14.14 -2.48
CA SER A 107 19.96 -15.34 -2.34
C SER A 107 20.65 -16.40 -1.51
N ALA A 108 19.90 -17.03 -0.61
CA ALA A 108 20.37 -18.20 0.11
C ALA A 108 20.34 -19.42 -0.83
N GLY A 109 21.37 -20.25 -0.75
CA GLY A 109 21.51 -21.46 -1.55
C GLY A 109 22.35 -22.50 -0.83
N PHE A 110 22.80 -23.48 -1.60
CA PHE A 110 23.74 -24.49 -1.14
C PHE A 110 24.90 -24.54 -2.13
N ASP A 111 26.11 -24.72 -1.60
CA ASP A 111 27.28 -24.99 -2.42
C ASP A 111 27.13 -26.38 -3.08
N PRO A 112 27.17 -26.48 -4.42
CA PRO A 112 27.07 -27.75 -5.13
C PRO A 112 28.16 -28.78 -4.76
N GLN A 113 29.32 -28.34 -4.27
CA GLN A 113 30.44 -29.23 -3.94
C GLN A 113 30.42 -29.69 -2.49
N SER A 114 30.27 -28.76 -1.54
CA SER A 114 30.33 -29.09 -0.11
C SER A 114 28.97 -29.37 0.54
N GLY A 115 27.86 -29.04 -0.13
CA GLY A 115 26.52 -29.12 0.43
C GLY A 115 26.25 -28.13 1.56
N GLN A 116 27.19 -27.21 1.84
CA GLN A 116 27.03 -26.22 2.91
C GLN A 116 26.08 -25.09 2.48
N PRO A 117 25.30 -24.51 3.40
CA PRO A 117 24.50 -23.33 3.11
C PRO A 117 25.39 -22.15 2.68
N THR A 118 24.97 -21.45 1.63
CA THR A 118 25.66 -20.28 1.08
C THR A 118 24.73 -19.11 0.90
N VAL A 119 25.31 -17.91 0.83
CA VAL A 119 24.63 -16.72 0.33
C VAL A 119 25.34 -16.26 -0.94
N ASN A 120 24.64 -16.36 -2.06
CA ASN A 120 25.08 -15.84 -3.35
C ASN A 120 24.77 -14.35 -3.40
N VAL A 121 25.76 -13.55 -3.73
CA VAL A 121 25.66 -12.08 -3.78
C VAL A 121 26.05 -11.59 -5.17
N GLU A 122 25.26 -10.65 -5.68
CA GLU A 122 25.54 -9.89 -6.90
C GLU A 122 25.74 -8.42 -6.55
N LEU A 123 26.89 -7.87 -6.93
CA LEU A 123 27.29 -6.48 -6.67
C LEU A 123 26.98 -5.57 -7.86
N ASP A 124 26.87 -4.27 -7.57
CA ASP A 124 26.93 -3.23 -8.59
C ASP A 124 28.33 -3.12 -9.23
N SER A 125 28.46 -2.35 -10.30
CA SER A 125 29.72 -2.23 -11.05
C SER A 125 30.87 -1.63 -10.22
N ALA A 126 30.59 -0.68 -9.33
CA ALA A 126 31.60 0.01 -8.54
C ALA A 126 32.15 -0.90 -7.42
N ALA A 127 31.27 -1.61 -6.72
CA ALA A 127 31.66 -2.62 -5.74
C ALA A 127 32.31 -3.84 -6.39
N ALA A 128 31.82 -4.29 -7.55
CA ALA A 128 32.43 -5.39 -8.30
C ALA A 128 33.89 -5.11 -8.70
N SER A 129 34.20 -3.88 -9.12
CA SER A 129 35.57 -3.48 -9.45
C SER A 129 36.49 -3.53 -8.22
N ARG A 130 36.04 -2.98 -7.08
CA ARG A 130 36.82 -3.02 -5.83
C ARG A 130 37.01 -4.43 -5.29
N MET A 131 35.97 -5.27 -5.39
CA MET A 131 36.04 -6.68 -5.02
C MET A 131 37.05 -7.43 -5.91
N PHE A 132 37.06 -7.16 -7.22
CA PHE A 132 38.02 -7.75 -8.16
C PHE A 132 39.45 -7.35 -7.85
N ASP A 133 39.71 -6.05 -7.65
CA ASP A 133 41.04 -5.54 -7.32
C ASP A 133 41.56 -6.09 -5.99
N PHE A 134 40.68 -6.20 -5.00
CA PHE A 134 41.03 -6.75 -3.70
C PHE A 134 41.34 -8.24 -3.80
N THR A 135 40.43 -9.03 -4.37
CA THR A 135 40.56 -10.50 -4.40
C THR A 135 41.72 -10.96 -5.26
N THR A 136 42.04 -10.25 -6.35
CA THR A 136 43.22 -10.53 -7.20
C THR A 136 44.54 -10.55 -6.42
N LYS A 137 44.67 -9.70 -5.39
CA LYS A 137 45.90 -9.55 -4.60
C LYS A 137 45.87 -10.30 -3.26
N ASN A 138 44.71 -10.85 -2.89
CA ASN A 138 44.45 -11.36 -1.54
C ASN A 138 43.78 -12.74 -1.54
N VAL A 139 43.94 -13.54 -2.62
CA VAL A 139 43.59 -14.96 -2.61
C VAL A 139 44.33 -15.67 -1.48
N GLY A 140 43.63 -16.50 -0.71
CA GLY A 140 44.16 -17.21 0.46
C GLY A 140 44.19 -16.39 1.74
N LYS A 141 43.83 -15.09 1.70
CA LYS A 141 43.73 -14.25 2.90
C LYS A 141 42.28 -14.16 3.41
N PRO A 142 42.06 -13.92 4.71
CA PRO A 142 40.72 -13.81 5.25
C PRO A 142 40.08 -12.45 4.97
N MET A 143 38.77 -12.50 4.74
CA MET A 143 37.87 -11.37 4.59
C MET A 143 36.76 -11.53 5.62
N ALA A 144 36.45 -10.45 6.32
CA ALA A 144 35.42 -10.43 7.35
C ALA A 144 34.18 -9.68 6.88
N VAL A 145 33.05 -10.13 7.40
CA VAL A 145 31.73 -9.54 7.18
C VAL A 145 31.28 -8.89 8.48
N VAL A 146 31.18 -7.58 8.48
CA VAL A 146 30.75 -6.77 9.63
C VAL A 146 29.27 -6.46 9.48
N TYR A 147 28.47 -6.90 10.44
CA TYR A 147 27.08 -6.49 10.59
C TYR A 147 27.03 -5.18 11.38
N ILE A 148 26.35 -4.18 10.84
CA ILE A 148 26.22 -2.85 11.42
C ILE A 148 24.74 -2.54 11.58
N GLU A 149 24.29 -2.33 12.81
CA GLU A 149 22.90 -2.01 13.15
C GLU A 149 22.83 -0.67 13.88
N ARG A 150 21.94 0.22 13.46
CA ARG A 150 21.68 1.49 14.14
C ARG A 150 20.41 1.39 14.97
N ILE A 151 20.57 1.18 16.27
CA ILE A 151 19.45 1.05 17.19
C ILE A 151 19.00 2.46 17.57
N PRO A 152 17.76 2.89 17.24
CA PRO A 152 17.24 4.16 17.71
C PRO A 152 17.09 4.14 19.23
N GLU A 153 17.57 5.19 19.89
CA GLU A 153 17.44 5.38 21.34
C GLU A 153 16.76 6.73 21.61
N VAL A 154 15.80 6.75 22.53
CA VAL A 154 15.23 8.00 23.05
C VAL A 154 15.95 8.30 24.36
N LYS A 155 16.66 9.42 24.42
CA LYS A 155 17.32 9.89 25.64
C LYS A 155 16.67 11.18 26.11
N THR A 156 16.37 11.26 27.39
CA THR A 156 15.95 12.52 28.01
C THR A 156 17.20 13.32 28.35
N ILE A 157 17.44 14.42 27.62
CA ILE A 157 18.53 15.36 27.92
C ILE A 157 17.87 16.68 28.31
N ASN A 158 18.09 17.15 29.54
CA ASN A 158 17.53 18.40 30.06
C ASN A 158 15.99 18.49 29.96
N GLY A 159 15.28 17.38 30.24
CA GLY A 159 13.82 17.35 30.22
C GLY A 159 13.17 17.36 28.83
N LYS A 160 13.96 17.35 27.75
CA LYS A 160 13.47 17.15 26.38
C LYS A 160 13.85 15.76 25.89
N GLU A 161 12.91 15.08 25.24
CA GLU A 161 13.18 13.83 24.53
C GLU A 161 14.05 14.12 23.31
N VAL A 162 15.28 13.62 23.32
CA VAL A 162 16.21 13.70 22.20
C VAL A 162 16.34 12.32 21.60
N HIS A 163 15.95 12.20 20.34
CA HIS A 163 16.08 10.98 19.59
C HIS A 163 17.53 10.86 19.11
N THR A 164 18.23 9.83 19.54
CA THR A 164 19.59 9.49 19.13
C THR A 164 19.63 8.08 18.55
N SER A 165 20.81 7.61 18.13
CA SER A 165 20.99 6.25 17.65
C SER A 165 22.30 5.67 18.16
N LYS A 166 22.28 4.42 18.60
CA LYS A 166 23.45 3.64 19.00
C LYS A 166 23.81 2.67 17.88
N THR A 167 25.04 2.77 17.37
CA THR A 167 25.54 1.81 16.38
C THR A 167 26.10 0.59 17.09
N LYS A 168 25.59 -0.60 16.74
CA LYS A 168 26.10 -1.89 17.15
C LYS A 168 26.78 -2.53 15.94
N GLU A 169 28.05 -2.89 16.11
CA GLU A 169 28.85 -3.54 15.07
C GLU A 169 29.31 -4.91 15.58
N MET A 170 29.23 -5.94 14.76
CA MET A 170 29.75 -7.27 15.08
C MET A 170 30.24 -7.99 13.84
N VAL A 171 31.30 -8.78 13.96
CA VAL A 171 31.74 -9.66 12.87
C VAL A 171 30.89 -10.92 12.88
N ILE A 172 30.17 -11.17 11.79
CA ILE A 172 29.28 -12.32 11.65
C ILE A 172 29.93 -13.50 10.94
N SER A 173 30.99 -13.23 10.16
CA SER A 173 31.76 -14.26 9.47
C SER A 173 33.16 -13.74 9.16
N SER A 174 34.14 -14.64 9.23
CA SER A 174 35.49 -14.43 8.71
C SER A 174 35.82 -15.64 7.84
N ALA A 175 35.94 -15.43 6.54
CA ALA A 175 36.13 -16.49 5.56
C ALA A 175 37.33 -16.20 4.67
N THR A 176 38.02 -17.26 4.26
CA THR A 176 39.17 -17.14 3.35
C THR A 176 38.71 -16.89 1.92
N VAL A 177 39.32 -15.92 1.25
CA VAL A 177 39.09 -15.67 -0.18
C VAL A 177 39.65 -16.84 -0.99
N GLN A 178 38.77 -17.64 -1.61
CA GLN A 178 39.16 -18.84 -2.36
C GLN A 178 39.45 -18.59 -3.85
N GLY A 179 39.10 -17.41 -4.37
CA GLY A 179 39.27 -17.08 -5.77
C GLY A 179 39.17 -15.59 -6.04
N VAL A 180 39.26 -15.23 -7.32
CA VAL A 180 39.09 -13.84 -7.77
C VAL A 180 37.61 -13.62 -8.05
N PHE A 181 37.02 -12.65 -7.36
CA PHE A 181 35.60 -12.34 -7.45
C PHE A 181 35.38 -10.94 -7.99
N GLY A 182 34.48 -10.80 -8.96
CA GLY A 182 34.03 -9.50 -9.47
C GLY A 182 32.61 -9.22 -9.03
N LYS A 183 31.68 -9.31 -10.00
CA LYS A 183 30.26 -9.03 -9.77
C LYS A 183 29.58 -10.05 -8.86
N ASN A 184 29.93 -11.33 -8.99
CA ASN A 184 29.29 -12.42 -8.27
C ASN A 184 30.29 -13.06 -7.31
N PHE A 185 29.85 -13.31 -6.08
CA PHE A 185 30.60 -14.09 -5.09
C PHE A 185 29.64 -14.82 -4.14
N GLN A 186 30.20 -15.76 -3.37
CA GLN A 186 29.44 -16.59 -2.44
C GLN A 186 30.04 -16.46 -1.05
N THR A 187 29.19 -16.34 -0.03
CA THR A 187 29.59 -16.42 1.38
C THR A 187 29.21 -17.79 1.92
N THR A 188 30.18 -18.54 2.45
CA THR A 188 30.02 -19.90 3.04
C THR A 188 30.17 -19.85 4.57
N GLY A 189 30.06 -21.00 5.23
CA GLY A 189 30.29 -21.12 6.69
C GLY A 189 29.13 -20.63 7.56
N LEU A 190 27.92 -20.58 6.99
CA LEU A 190 26.70 -20.15 7.68
C LEU A 190 25.78 -21.35 7.90
N THR A 191 24.97 -21.32 8.97
CA THR A 191 23.83 -22.23 9.10
C THR A 191 22.72 -21.85 8.12
N GLN A 192 21.79 -22.76 7.84
CA GLN A 192 20.70 -22.48 6.89
C GLN A 192 19.83 -21.29 7.31
N SER A 193 19.49 -21.19 8.59
CA SER A 193 18.72 -20.06 9.12
C SER A 193 19.49 -18.74 8.99
N GLU A 194 20.80 -18.76 9.22
CA GLU A 194 21.66 -17.58 9.06
C GLU A 194 21.81 -17.17 7.60
N ALA A 195 21.97 -18.12 6.69
CA ALA A 195 22.05 -17.84 5.26
C ALA A 195 20.75 -17.19 4.76
N THR A 196 19.58 -17.71 5.16
CA THR A 196 18.28 -17.09 4.83
C THR A 196 18.13 -15.70 5.44
N GLY A 197 18.47 -15.52 6.72
CA GLY A 197 18.40 -14.21 7.39
C GLY A 197 19.36 -13.19 6.78
N LEU A 198 20.59 -13.61 6.47
CA LEU A 198 21.60 -12.79 5.82
C LEU A 198 21.18 -12.39 4.41
N ALA A 199 20.74 -13.33 3.59
CA ALA A 199 20.26 -13.04 2.23
C ALA A 199 19.10 -12.05 2.24
N LEU A 200 18.17 -12.19 3.19
CA LEU A 200 17.06 -11.26 3.37
C LEU A 200 17.55 -9.85 3.74
N LEU A 201 18.49 -9.74 4.68
CA LEU A 201 19.09 -8.46 5.09
C LEU A 201 19.85 -7.80 3.94
N LEU A 202 20.64 -8.56 3.20
CA LEU A 202 21.40 -8.05 2.05
C LEU A 202 20.49 -7.59 0.91
N LYS A 203 19.45 -8.38 0.59
CA LYS A 203 18.43 -8.03 -0.41
C LYS A 203 17.62 -6.80 -0.02
N SER A 204 17.49 -6.55 1.28
CA SER A 204 16.70 -5.44 1.82
C SER A 204 17.36 -4.07 1.72
N GLY A 205 18.68 -4.01 1.45
CA GLY A 205 19.47 -2.78 1.38
C GLY A 205 19.50 -1.97 2.68
N SER A 206 20.39 -0.98 2.75
CA SER A 206 20.46 -0.08 3.91
C SER A 206 19.47 1.08 3.79
N LEU A 207 18.98 1.58 4.93
CA LEU A 207 18.24 2.84 4.99
C LEU A 207 19.25 4.01 5.00
N ALA A 208 19.02 5.02 4.17
CA ALA A 208 19.85 6.23 4.13
C ALA A 208 19.76 7.06 5.43
N ALA A 209 18.64 6.95 6.14
CA ALA A 209 18.44 7.52 7.47
C ALA A 209 17.54 6.61 8.32
N PRO A 210 17.76 6.54 9.64
CA PRO A 210 16.92 5.74 10.53
C PRO A 210 15.46 6.21 10.45
N MET A 211 14.54 5.25 10.45
CA MET A 211 13.09 5.50 10.41
C MET A 211 12.43 4.90 11.65
N ASN A 212 11.50 5.67 12.23
CA ASN A 212 10.70 5.22 13.36
C ASN A 212 9.26 5.00 12.90
N ILE A 213 8.59 3.99 13.48
CA ILE A 213 7.18 3.74 13.23
C ILE A 213 6.37 4.74 14.07
N VAL A 214 5.65 5.64 13.40
CA VAL A 214 4.86 6.70 14.06
C VAL A 214 3.44 6.25 14.36
N GLU A 215 2.84 5.47 13.46
CA GLU A 215 1.48 4.96 13.59
C GLU A 215 1.42 3.54 13.02
N GLU A 216 0.63 2.68 13.66
CA GLU A 216 0.38 1.32 13.23
C GLU A 216 -1.11 1.02 13.28
N ARG A 217 -1.61 0.37 12.22
CA ARG A 217 -2.96 -0.17 12.19
C ARG A 217 -2.93 -1.56 11.58
N VAL A 218 -3.35 -2.56 12.36
CA VAL A 218 -3.49 -3.94 11.90
C VAL A 218 -4.97 -4.21 11.68
N ILE A 219 -5.35 -4.53 10.44
CA ILE A 219 -6.71 -4.97 10.11
C ILE A 219 -6.63 -6.45 9.78
N GLY A 220 -7.21 -7.29 10.66
CA GLY A 220 -7.24 -8.73 10.45
C GLY A 220 -8.06 -9.09 9.20
N PRO A 221 -7.63 -10.08 8.39
CA PRO A 221 -8.37 -10.50 7.20
C PRO A 221 -9.82 -10.87 7.48
N SER A 222 -10.07 -11.56 8.61
CA SER A 222 -11.41 -11.97 9.04
C SER A 222 -12.30 -10.79 9.40
N LEU A 223 -11.77 -9.76 10.06
CA LEU A 223 -12.51 -8.54 10.37
C LEU A 223 -12.83 -7.74 9.10
N GLY A 224 -11.90 -7.68 8.14
CA GLY A 224 -12.12 -7.05 6.85
C GLY A 224 -13.23 -7.74 6.05
N GLN A 225 -13.16 -9.06 5.91
CA GLN A 225 -14.15 -9.85 5.17
C GLN A 225 -15.53 -9.77 5.83
N LEU A 226 -15.61 -9.94 7.15
CA LEU A 226 -16.86 -9.88 7.90
C LEU A 226 -17.53 -8.51 7.80
N ASN A 227 -16.73 -7.45 7.75
CA ASN A 227 -17.23 -6.09 7.52
C ASN A 227 -17.76 -5.88 6.10
N ILE A 228 -17.11 -6.44 5.08
CA ILE A 228 -17.59 -6.38 3.69
C ILE A 228 -18.91 -7.14 3.56
N GLU A 229 -18.99 -8.34 4.12
CA GLU A 229 -20.20 -9.18 4.07
C GLU A 229 -21.38 -8.50 4.78
N LYS A 230 -21.19 -8.03 6.02
CA LYS A 230 -22.23 -7.28 6.76
C LYS A 230 -22.60 -5.97 6.06
N GLY A 231 -21.63 -5.31 5.43
CA GLY A 231 -21.85 -4.10 4.65
C GLY A 231 -22.79 -4.38 3.47
N LEU A 232 -22.47 -5.38 2.64
CA LEU A 232 -23.30 -5.80 1.51
C LEU A 232 -24.70 -6.21 1.94
N LEU A 233 -24.83 -6.99 3.02
CA LEU A 233 -26.13 -7.39 3.57
C LEU A 233 -26.95 -6.17 4.00
N SER A 234 -26.33 -5.18 4.65
CA SER A 234 -26.99 -3.93 5.04
C SER A 234 -27.46 -3.12 3.83
N VAL A 235 -26.66 -3.05 2.76
CA VAL A 235 -27.05 -2.38 1.50
C VAL A 235 -28.26 -3.07 0.88
N LEU A 236 -28.22 -4.40 0.76
CA LEU A 236 -29.29 -5.18 0.16
C LEU A 236 -30.61 -5.07 0.96
N LEU A 237 -30.55 -5.17 2.28
CA LEU A 237 -31.72 -4.98 3.14
C LEU A 237 -32.26 -3.55 3.04
N GLY A 238 -31.39 -2.54 3.12
CA GLY A 238 -31.78 -1.13 3.02
C GLY A 238 -32.43 -0.81 1.67
N LEU A 239 -31.82 -1.26 0.58
CA LEU A 239 -32.37 -1.13 -0.76
C LEU A 239 -33.74 -1.81 -0.87
N GLY A 240 -33.86 -3.05 -0.39
CA GLY A 240 -35.12 -3.79 -0.41
C GLY A 240 -36.25 -3.06 0.31
N LEU A 241 -35.97 -2.50 1.50
CA LEU A 241 -36.96 -1.73 2.27
C LEU A 241 -37.38 -0.44 1.54
N VAL A 242 -36.45 0.27 0.91
CA VAL A 242 -36.76 1.50 0.18
C VAL A 242 -37.57 1.22 -1.09
N LEU A 243 -37.20 0.18 -1.86
CA LEU A 243 -37.97 -0.25 -3.03
C LEU A 243 -39.41 -0.60 -2.64
N VAL A 244 -39.60 -1.39 -1.57
CA VAL A 244 -40.94 -1.73 -1.08
C VAL A 244 -41.73 -0.49 -0.66
N ALA A 245 -41.10 0.45 0.07
CA ALA A 245 -41.75 1.69 0.47
C ALA A 245 -42.14 2.57 -0.74
N ALA A 246 -41.26 2.69 -1.73
CA ALA A 246 -41.51 3.45 -2.96
C ALA A 246 -42.63 2.81 -3.79
N ALA A 247 -42.62 1.49 -3.97
CA ALA A 247 -43.67 0.75 -4.67
C ALA A 247 -45.04 0.91 -4.00
N ILE A 248 -45.12 0.88 -2.67
CA ILE A 248 -46.39 1.05 -1.94
C ILE A 248 -46.89 2.50 -2.04
N TYR A 249 -46.02 3.49 -1.83
CA TYR A 249 -46.41 4.89 -1.75
C TYR A 249 -46.69 5.52 -3.12
N TYR A 250 -45.93 5.14 -4.16
CA TYR A 250 -46.01 5.69 -5.52
C TYR A 250 -46.63 4.76 -6.56
N LYS A 251 -47.07 3.55 -6.15
CA LYS A 251 -47.76 2.56 -7.01
C LYS A 251 -47.01 2.32 -8.32
N LEU A 252 -47.64 2.58 -9.47
CA LEU A 252 -47.07 2.32 -10.79
C LEU A 252 -45.83 3.18 -11.09
N PHE A 253 -45.80 4.43 -10.61
CA PHE A 253 -44.63 5.30 -10.75
C PHE A 253 -43.48 4.86 -9.86
N GLY A 254 -43.79 4.31 -8.68
CA GLY A 254 -42.81 3.67 -7.81
C GLY A 254 -42.13 2.49 -8.49
N LEU A 255 -42.90 1.60 -9.13
CA LEU A 255 -42.34 0.45 -9.85
C LEU A 255 -41.42 0.87 -11.01
N VAL A 256 -41.75 1.96 -11.72
CA VAL A 256 -40.90 2.50 -12.80
C VAL A 256 -39.59 3.06 -12.22
N ALA A 257 -39.66 3.78 -11.10
CA ALA A 257 -38.49 4.28 -10.40
C ALA A 257 -37.59 3.14 -9.88
N ASP A 258 -38.19 2.06 -9.38
CA ASP A 258 -37.49 0.87 -8.88
C ASP A 258 -36.70 0.17 -10.00
N ILE A 259 -37.29 0.01 -11.18
CA ILE A 259 -36.61 -0.55 -12.36
C ILE A 259 -35.42 0.33 -12.76
N ALA A 260 -35.59 1.64 -12.77
CA ALA A 260 -34.52 2.59 -13.07
C ALA A 260 -33.39 2.50 -12.02
N LEU A 261 -33.73 2.32 -10.74
CA LEU A 261 -32.76 2.18 -9.65
C LEU A 261 -31.94 0.88 -9.77
N VAL A 262 -32.58 -0.25 -10.08
CA VAL A 262 -31.89 -1.52 -10.30
C VAL A 262 -30.95 -1.42 -11.50
N PHE A 263 -31.40 -0.79 -12.59
CA PHE A 263 -30.56 -0.55 -13.76
C PHE A 263 -29.37 0.36 -13.43
N ASN A 264 -29.58 1.39 -12.61
CA ASN A 264 -28.50 2.25 -12.13
C ASN A 264 -27.44 1.47 -11.34
N LEU A 265 -27.86 0.59 -10.43
CA LEU A 265 -26.94 -0.24 -9.65
C LEU A 265 -26.10 -1.16 -10.55
N ILE A 266 -26.71 -1.79 -11.56
CA ILE A 266 -26.01 -2.65 -12.53
C ILE A 266 -24.96 -1.83 -13.30
N LEU A 267 -25.33 -0.64 -13.78
CA LEU A 267 -24.40 0.24 -14.49
C LEU A 267 -23.24 0.70 -13.59
N LEU A 268 -23.52 1.06 -12.33
CA LEU A 268 -22.50 1.46 -11.37
C LEU A 268 -21.47 0.34 -11.17
N VAL A 269 -21.93 -0.89 -10.91
CA VAL A 269 -21.04 -2.05 -10.72
C VAL A 269 -20.25 -2.37 -12.00
N ALA A 270 -20.90 -2.29 -13.17
CA ALA A 270 -20.24 -2.52 -14.45
C ALA A 270 -19.10 -1.52 -14.71
N VAL A 271 -19.34 -0.23 -14.44
CA VAL A 271 -18.34 0.82 -14.61
C VAL A 271 -17.19 0.66 -13.62
N LEU A 272 -17.46 0.37 -12.34
CA LEU A 272 -16.41 0.10 -11.36
C LEU A 272 -15.54 -1.10 -11.76
N SER A 273 -16.17 -2.16 -12.28
CA SER A 273 -15.46 -3.34 -12.77
C SER A 273 -14.58 -3.03 -13.98
N LEU A 274 -15.03 -2.15 -14.88
CA LEU A 274 -14.26 -1.73 -16.06
C LEU A 274 -13.00 -0.95 -15.68
N PHE A 275 -13.08 -0.14 -14.63
CA PHE A 275 -11.92 0.62 -14.11
C PHE A 275 -11.09 -0.16 -13.08
N GLN A 276 -11.38 -1.45 -12.86
CA GLN A 276 -10.73 -2.30 -11.84
C GLN A 276 -10.66 -1.64 -10.45
N ALA A 277 -11.70 -0.85 -10.10
CA ALA A 277 -11.74 -0.17 -8.83
C ALA A 277 -11.98 -1.18 -7.69
N THR A 278 -11.13 -1.15 -6.66
CA THR A 278 -11.25 -2.05 -5.51
C THR A 278 -12.47 -1.72 -4.68
N LEU A 279 -13.34 -2.71 -4.44
CA LEU A 279 -14.51 -2.54 -3.58
C LEU A 279 -14.10 -2.64 -2.10
N THR A 280 -13.90 -1.48 -1.48
CA THR A 280 -13.58 -1.35 -0.05
C THR A 280 -14.84 -1.05 0.77
N MET A 281 -14.79 -1.18 2.11
CA MET A 281 -15.92 -0.80 2.97
C MET A 281 -16.35 0.67 2.76
N PRO A 282 -15.45 1.66 2.71
CA PRO A 282 -15.84 3.02 2.33
C PRO A 282 -16.41 3.09 0.91
N GLY A 283 -15.87 2.33 -0.04
CA GLY A 283 -16.48 2.19 -1.38
C GLY A 283 -17.96 1.76 -1.31
N ILE A 284 -18.28 0.74 -0.49
CA ILE A 284 -19.66 0.28 -0.26
C ILE A 284 -20.53 1.41 0.33
N ALA A 285 -20.01 2.18 1.28
CA ALA A 285 -20.73 3.35 1.81
C ALA A 285 -21.00 4.40 0.71
N GLY A 286 -20.07 4.56 -0.23
CA GLY A 286 -20.26 5.36 -1.44
C GLY A 286 -21.42 4.86 -2.30
N ILE A 287 -21.51 3.54 -2.51
CA ILE A 287 -22.63 2.93 -3.24
C ILE A 287 -23.96 3.24 -2.52
N VAL A 288 -24.03 3.04 -1.21
CA VAL A 288 -25.24 3.32 -0.41
C VAL A 288 -25.67 4.79 -0.56
N LEU A 289 -24.72 5.71 -0.44
CA LEU A 289 -25.00 7.14 -0.58
C LEU A 289 -25.52 7.47 -1.98
N THR A 290 -24.87 6.94 -3.03
CA THR A 290 -25.30 7.16 -4.42
C THR A 290 -26.68 6.60 -4.71
N LEU A 291 -27.00 5.45 -4.13
CA LEU A 291 -28.30 4.81 -4.27
C LEU A 291 -29.39 5.62 -3.58
N GLY A 292 -29.13 6.13 -2.37
CA GLY A 292 -30.04 7.03 -1.67
C GLY A 292 -30.34 8.30 -2.46
N MET A 293 -29.31 8.91 -3.06
CA MET A 293 -29.48 10.09 -3.92
C MET A 293 -30.25 9.76 -5.22
N ALA A 294 -30.02 8.58 -5.81
CA ALA A 294 -30.77 8.13 -7.00
C ALA A 294 -32.25 7.93 -6.70
N ILE A 295 -32.59 7.44 -5.50
CA ILE A 295 -33.98 7.35 -5.04
C ILE A 295 -34.60 8.74 -4.90
N ASP A 296 -33.91 9.67 -4.23
CA ASP A 296 -34.39 11.03 -4.00
C ASP A 296 -34.72 11.76 -5.31
N ALA A 297 -33.86 11.61 -6.33
CA ALA A 297 -34.10 12.16 -7.67
C ALA A 297 -35.41 11.62 -8.30
N ASN A 298 -35.67 10.31 -8.18
CA ASN A 298 -36.88 9.69 -8.69
C ASN A 298 -38.14 10.10 -7.91
N VAL A 299 -38.04 10.21 -6.58
CA VAL A 299 -39.12 10.68 -5.71
C VAL A 299 -39.47 12.14 -6.02
N LEU A 300 -38.47 13.01 -6.21
CA LEU A 300 -38.68 14.42 -6.57
C LEU A 300 -39.45 14.57 -7.88
N ILE A 301 -39.10 13.78 -8.91
CA ILE A 301 -39.83 13.76 -10.19
C ILE A 301 -41.29 13.36 -9.94
N CYS A 302 -41.53 12.29 -9.17
CA CYS A 302 -42.88 11.81 -8.89
C CYS A 302 -43.72 12.86 -8.14
N GLU A 303 -43.18 13.51 -7.12
CA GLU A 303 -43.88 14.55 -6.37
C GLU A 303 -44.14 15.79 -7.25
N ARG A 304 -43.19 16.19 -8.10
CA ARG A 304 -43.40 17.32 -9.01
C ARG A 304 -44.50 17.03 -10.03
N ILE A 305 -44.60 15.80 -10.52
CA ILE A 305 -45.70 15.36 -11.39
C ILE A 305 -47.04 15.38 -10.63
N ARG A 306 -47.09 14.92 -9.38
CA ARG A 306 -48.30 15.01 -8.53
C ARG A 306 -48.73 16.44 -8.28
N GLU A 307 -47.78 17.34 -8.04
CA GLU A 307 -48.05 18.77 -7.83
C GLU A 307 -48.70 19.41 -9.07
N GLU A 308 -48.16 19.15 -10.26
CA GLU A 308 -48.75 19.65 -11.51
C GLU A 308 -50.13 19.03 -11.80
N LEU A 309 -50.33 17.76 -11.45
CA LEU A 309 -51.64 17.10 -11.57
C LEU A 309 -52.69 17.75 -10.65
N ARG A 310 -52.30 18.11 -9.41
CA ARG A 310 -53.16 18.82 -8.46
C ARG A 310 -53.49 20.23 -8.91
N ASN A 311 -52.60 20.87 -9.65
CA ASN A 311 -52.82 22.19 -10.26
C ASN A 311 -53.74 22.14 -11.51
N GLY A 312 -54.26 20.96 -11.87
CA GLY A 312 -55.23 20.79 -12.95
C GLY A 312 -54.62 20.58 -14.34
N SER A 313 -53.30 20.39 -14.44
CA SER A 313 -52.62 20.11 -15.71
C SER A 313 -53.03 18.74 -16.26
N THR A 314 -53.08 18.60 -17.59
CA THR A 314 -53.36 17.30 -18.21
C THR A 314 -52.28 16.27 -17.84
N PRO A 315 -52.60 14.97 -17.80
CA PRO A 315 -51.64 13.91 -17.48
C PRO A 315 -50.30 14.00 -18.22
N LEU A 316 -50.34 14.22 -19.53
CA LEU A 316 -49.13 14.30 -20.36
C LEU A 316 -48.35 15.61 -20.14
N ALA A 317 -49.06 16.72 -19.93
CA ALA A 317 -48.44 18.01 -19.62
C ALA A 317 -47.77 17.99 -18.24
N SER A 318 -48.39 17.35 -17.25
CA SER A 318 -47.86 17.21 -15.89
C SER A 318 -46.57 16.41 -15.86
N ILE A 319 -46.46 15.34 -16.66
CA ILE A 319 -45.23 14.57 -16.81
C ILE A 319 -44.11 15.46 -17.38
N ARG A 320 -44.36 16.16 -18.51
CA ARG A 320 -43.35 17.04 -19.12
C ARG A 320 -42.89 18.14 -18.18
N ALA A 321 -43.84 18.84 -17.55
CA ALA A 321 -43.54 19.91 -16.61
C ALA A 321 -42.82 19.41 -15.34
N GLY A 322 -43.17 18.21 -14.86
CA GLY A 322 -42.52 17.56 -13.73
C GLY A 322 -41.04 17.28 -14.00
N TYR A 323 -40.72 16.68 -15.16
CA TYR A 323 -39.33 16.44 -15.57
C TYR A 323 -38.55 17.73 -15.79
N GLU A 324 -39.14 18.72 -16.46
CA GLU A 324 -38.46 19.99 -16.77
C GLU A 324 -38.10 20.76 -15.49
N LYS A 325 -39.01 20.81 -14.52
CA LYS A 325 -38.77 21.49 -13.23
C LYS A 325 -37.84 20.70 -12.31
N ALA A 326 -37.98 19.37 -12.25
CA ALA A 326 -37.13 18.53 -11.41
C ALA A 326 -35.69 18.44 -11.92
N TRP A 327 -35.47 18.52 -13.24
CA TRP A 327 -34.15 18.45 -13.86
C TRP A 327 -33.15 19.46 -13.27
N ALA A 328 -33.55 20.72 -13.14
CA ALA A 328 -32.66 21.78 -12.64
C ALA A 328 -32.18 21.49 -11.21
N THR A 329 -33.08 21.03 -10.34
CA THR A 329 -32.76 20.66 -8.95
C THR A 329 -31.88 19.41 -8.88
N ILE A 330 -32.15 18.40 -9.69
CA ILE A 330 -31.35 17.15 -9.74
C ILE A 330 -29.94 17.45 -10.26
N LEU A 331 -29.81 18.31 -11.27
CA LEU A 331 -28.53 18.72 -11.81
C LEU A 331 -27.70 19.47 -10.76
N ASP A 332 -28.29 20.47 -10.10
CA ASP A 332 -27.61 21.29 -9.09
C ASP A 332 -27.10 20.45 -7.90
N ALA A 333 -27.96 19.57 -7.38
CA ALA A 333 -27.59 18.64 -6.32
C ALA A 333 -26.42 17.73 -6.76
N ASN A 334 -26.51 17.07 -7.92
CA ASN A 334 -25.47 16.15 -8.38
C ASN A 334 -24.15 16.85 -8.71
N VAL A 335 -24.18 18.06 -9.27
CA VAL A 335 -22.98 18.85 -9.54
C VAL A 335 -22.25 19.19 -8.24
N THR A 336 -22.99 19.58 -7.20
CA THR A 336 -22.42 19.86 -5.87
C THR A 336 -21.71 18.64 -5.30
N HIS A 337 -22.35 17.47 -5.39
CA HIS A 337 -21.73 16.22 -4.94
C HIS A 337 -20.52 15.82 -5.79
N LEU A 338 -20.54 16.06 -7.10
CA LEU A 338 -19.42 15.77 -8.00
C LEU A 338 -18.19 16.64 -7.67
N LEU A 339 -18.40 17.92 -7.31
CA LEU A 339 -17.33 18.81 -6.84
C LEU A 339 -16.71 18.29 -5.54
N ALA A 340 -17.53 17.85 -4.58
CA ALA A 340 -17.05 17.25 -3.33
C ALA A 340 -16.26 15.96 -3.59
N ALA A 341 -16.79 15.07 -4.44
CA ALA A 341 -16.11 13.82 -4.83
C ALA A 341 -14.76 14.10 -5.52
N THR A 342 -14.69 15.11 -6.39
CA THR A 342 -13.46 15.51 -7.06
C THR A 342 -12.41 16.02 -6.06
N GLY A 343 -12.83 16.86 -5.11
CA GLY A 343 -11.97 17.34 -4.02
C GLY A 343 -11.42 16.18 -3.19
N LEU A 344 -12.27 15.22 -2.81
CA LEU A 344 -11.84 14.03 -2.09
C LEU A 344 -10.88 13.16 -2.93
N MET A 345 -11.08 13.04 -4.24
CA MET A 345 -10.18 12.25 -5.10
C MET A 345 -8.77 12.85 -5.19
N ILE A 346 -8.67 14.18 -5.26
CA ILE A 346 -7.40 14.91 -5.36
C ILE A 346 -6.67 14.90 -4.01
N PHE A 347 -7.36 15.26 -2.93
CA PHE A 347 -6.73 15.54 -1.64
C PHE A 347 -6.71 14.36 -0.66
N ALA A 348 -7.61 13.38 -0.80
CA ALA A 348 -7.67 12.24 0.10
C ALA A 348 -6.77 11.08 -0.34
N SER A 349 -6.33 10.29 0.64
CA SER A 349 -5.49 9.10 0.45
C SER A 349 -6.17 7.82 0.94
N GLY A 350 -5.64 6.68 0.49
CA GLY A 350 -6.08 5.35 0.91
C GLY A 350 -7.57 5.10 0.63
N SER A 351 -8.30 4.68 1.66
CA SER A 351 -9.69 4.24 1.56
C SER A 351 -10.70 5.37 1.27
N ILE A 352 -10.39 6.62 1.63
CA ILE A 352 -11.26 7.78 1.35
C ILE A 352 -11.26 8.11 -0.15
N ARG A 353 -10.12 7.91 -0.83
CA ARG A 353 -10.05 8.05 -2.29
C ARG A 353 -10.92 6.98 -2.98
N GLY A 354 -10.94 5.75 -2.44
CA GLY A 354 -11.84 4.70 -2.92
C GLY A 354 -13.32 5.09 -2.82
N PHE A 355 -13.75 5.63 -1.68
CA PHE A 355 -15.10 6.19 -1.51
C PHE A 355 -15.39 7.29 -2.54
N ALA A 356 -14.45 8.21 -2.77
CA ALA A 356 -14.63 9.32 -3.71
C ALA A 356 -14.82 8.85 -5.16
N ILE A 357 -14.08 7.82 -5.59
CA ILE A 357 -14.23 7.21 -6.92
C ILE A 357 -15.62 6.59 -7.06
N THR A 358 -16.05 5.81 -6.07
CA THR A 358 -17.37 5.18 -6.10
C THR A 358 -18.51 6.20 -6.11
N LEU A 359 -18.39 7.26 -5.29
CA LEU A 359 -19.34 8.36 -5.25
C LEU A 359 -19.42 9.08 -6.60
N GLY A 360 -18.29 9.45 -7.20
CA GLY A 360 -18.24 10.16 -8.48
C GLY A 360 -18.84 9.33 -9.63
N VAL A 361 -18.47 8.06 -9.73
CA VAL A 361 -19.03 7.14 -10.74
C VAL A 361 -20.54 6.93 -10.52
N GLY A 362 -20.97 6.76 -9.27
CA GLY A 362 -22.39 6.59 -8.95
C GLY A 362 -23.24 7.82 -9.29
N ILE A 363 -22.72 9.03 -9.06
CA ILE A 363 -23.40 10.27 -9.45
C ILE A 363 -23.54 10.36 -10.98
N LEU A 364 -22.46 10.12 -11.72
CA LEU A 364 -22.50 10.19 -13.19
C LEU A 364 -23.46 9.17 -13.79
N THR A 365 -23.43 7.93 -13.29
CA THR A 365 -24.34 6.87 -13.74
C THR A 365 -25.79 7.15 -13.33
N SER A 366 -26.02 7.73 -12.14
CA SER A 366 -27.35 8.13 -11.65
C SER A 366 -27.95 9.27 -12.47
N MET A 367 -27.17 10.31 -12.75
CA MET A 367 -27.58 11.38 -13.65
C MET A 367 -27.92 10.82 -15.03
N PHE A 368 -27.08 9.95 -15.60
CA PHE A 368 -27.40 9.34 -16.89
C PHE A 368 -28.70 8.55 -16.85
N THR A 369 -28.89 7.71 -15.81
CA THR A 369 -30.05 6.81 -15.70
C THR A 369 -31.35 7.59 -15.46
N SER A 370 -31.36 8.55 -14.55
CA SER A 370 -32.55 9.35 -14.20
C SER A 370 -33.11 10.13 -15.39
N VAL A 371 -32.24 10.42 -16.36
CA VAL A 371 -32.51 11.33 -17.47
C VAL A 371 -32.86 10.57 -18.72
N THR A 372 -32.08 9.53 -19.03
CA THR A 372 -32.29 8.73 -20.25
C THR A 372 -33.26 7.60 -20.01
N ALA A 373 -33.09 6.82 -18.93
CA ALA A 373 -33.90 5.63 -18.68
C ALA A 373 -35.31 5.99 -18.23
N THR A 374 -35.46 6.91 -17.28
CA THR A 374 -36.79 7.27 -16.76
C THR A 374 -37.61 8.01 -17.83
N HIS A 375 -36.97 8.85 -18.65
CA HIS A 375 -37.64 9.51 -19.78
C HIS A 375 -38.00 8.51 -20.90
N ALA A 376 -37.12 7.56 -21.21
CA ALA A 376 -37.40 6.50 -22.20
C ALA A 376 -38.54 5.58 -21.73
N ILE A 377 -38.54 5.12 -20.49
CA ILE A 377 -39.58 4.22 -19.96
C ILE A 377 -40.92 4.96 -19.86
N THR A 378 -40.93 6.20 -19.38
CA THR A 378 -42.16 7.00 -19.31
C THR A 378 -42.73 7.27 -20.70
N ALA A 379 -41.88 7.58 -21.69
CA ALA A 379 -42.27 7.75 -23.08
C ALA A 379 -42.78 6.45 -23.72
N LEU A 380 -42.21 5.30 -23.39
CA LEU A 380 -42.62 3.99 -23.92
C LEU A 380 -43.98 3.56 -23.35
N ILE A 381 -44.25 3.86 -22.08
CA ILE A 381 -45.53 3.54 -21.41
C ILE A 381 -46.65 4.51 -21.84
N HIS A 382 -46.33 5.80 -22.08
CA HIS A 382 -47.33 6.85 -22.33
C HIS A 382 -47.45 7.28 -23.79
N GLY A 383 -46.54 6.85 -24.68
CA GLY A 383 -46.48 7.26 -26.08
C GLY A 383 -47.65 6.78 -26.97
N GLY A 384 -48.49 5.86 -26.48
CA GLY A 384 -49.58 5.27 -27.26
C GLY A 384 -50.99 5.35 -26.66
N ARG A 385 -51.21 5.97 -25.48
CA ARG A 385 -52.53 5.95 -24.81
C ARG A 385 -53.03 7.33 -24.41
N LYS A 386 -54.28 7.66 -24.79
CA LYS A 386 -55.05 8.77 -24.20
C LYS A 386 -55.45 8.39 -22.77
N LEU A 387 -54.58 8.72 -21.80
CA LEU A 387 -54.84 8.45 -20.39
C LEU A 387 -55.85 9.46 -19.84
N LYS A 388 -57.02 8.96 -19.40
CA LYS A 388 -58.05 9.75 -18.69
C LYS A 388 -57.77 9.89 -17.19
N THR A 389 -56.94 9.02 -16.61
CA THR A 389 -56.52 9.09 -15.20
C THR A 389 -55.09 8.58 -15.05
N LEU A 390 -54.35 9.21 -14.13
CA LEU A 390 -53.00 8.83 -13.73
C LEU A 390 -53.10 8.23 -12.33
N SER A 391 -52.69 6.97 -12.16
CA SER A 391 -52.51 6.38 -10.83
C SER A 391 -51.13 6.81 -10.31
N VAL A 392 -51.04 8.02 -9.78
CA VAL A 392 -49.87 8.50 -9.05
C VAL A 392 -50.06 8.29 -7.56
#